data_AF-A0A9P3N4M0-F1
#
_entry.id   AF-A0A9P3N4M0-F1
#
_cell.length_a   1.000
_cell.length_b   1.000
_cell.length_c   1.000
_cell.angle_alpha   90.00
_cell.angle_beta   90.00
_cell.angle_gamma   90.00
#
_symmetry.space_group_name_H-M   'P 1'
#
loop_
_entity.id
_entity.type
_entity.pdbx_description
1 polymer ?
#
loop_
_entity_poly.entity_id
_entity_poly.type
_entity_poly.pdbx_seq_one_letter_code
_entity_poly.pdbx_strand_id
1 'polypeptide(L)'
;MSDALFEAIQRYTKMHAACTGPVADWPAFFNDPTQGLSSGASADAVADCKYLLWQEPTWNGLGNQLLSLVSSFIYALLTHRALLISPAAFSSRLLCSPFPHSSWRPPSLSAEDFDLMSAVAKNHMVGRTGMDDGARGEGQQRPTAAFSDLSCRANVSDLAFYCSKVQRQISAVRFLGLDTEEYILPALYFVPEFDQELERLFPDRLPLMHVARYLLHPANYLWEEITRAFRAYLAPYQLRVGIQIRDFTSDTVDEPHVIQRTMQCAVNITRGLPPLLEHSRWKSIMNDETTPSAMEQQWLDPAPHRTAEGSSTRSIGVLVASLKRTYQDAIHDAYVEGVPLGGYDVAVTSLSHESGQTYGEERQLELALKEMWLLSMCDLLLVSDSSTFGYMAAGLAGVSPFSLNVVRRMNSDWDGNGRPECEITTPEPCYLSMLEPQQQQIQCPGESPKSPLDISPKVKYCPNFNIGVVLDVPNPKQYESFKRT
;
A
#
# COMPACT_ATOMS: atom_id res chain seq x y z
N MET A 1 10.51 13.50 6.67
CA MET A 1 11.42 12.40 7.06
C MET A 1 12.14 12.82 8.32
N SER A 2 12.20 11.96 9.34
CA SER A 2 12.97 12.22 10.57
C SER A 2 14.48 12.07 10.33
N ASP A 3 15.31 12.72 11.14
CA ASP A 3 16.78 12.54 11.08
C ASP A 3 17.15 11.07 11.32
N ALA A 4 16.47 10.43 12.27
CA ALA A 4 16.60 9.02 12.60
C ALA A 4 16.42 8.10 11.39
N LEU A 5 15.39 8.34 10.57
CA LEU A 5 15.10 7.57 9.37
C LEU A 5 16.10 7.87 8.25
N PHE A 6 16.45 9.15 8.06
CA PHE A 6 17.46 9.54 7.07
C PHE A 6 18.79 8.83 7.33
N GLU A 7 19.28 8.85 8.56
CA GLU A 7 20.51 8.15 8.94
C GLU A 7 20.40 6.63 8.77
N ALA A 8 19.25 6.04 9.11
CA ALA A 8 19.02 4.61 8.95
C ALA A 8 19.10 4.20 7.47
N ILE A 9 18.49 4.98 6.57
CA ILE A 9 18.57 4.77 5.11
C ILE A 9 20.02 4.92 4.62
N GLN A 10 20.77 5.92 5.10
CA GLN A 10 22.18 6.08 4.73
C GLN A 10 23.05 4.91 5.18
N ARG A 11 22.84 4.40 6.39
CA ARG A 11 23.54 3.20 6.89
C ARG A 11 23.15 1.97 6.08
N TYR A 12 21.86 1.81 5.78
CA TYR A 12 21.35 0.70 4.99
C TYR A 12 21.94 0.69 3.58
N THR A 13 21.99 1.82 2.86
CA THR A 13 22.53 1.86 1.49
C THR A 13 24.00 1.48 1.43
N LYS A 14 24.81 1.89 2.43
CA LYS A 14 26.21 1.47 2.58
C LYS A 14 26.32 -0.03 2.86
N MET A 15 25.53 -0.54 3.81
CA MET A 15 25.48 -1.98 4.14
C MET A 15 25.05 -2.81 2.93
N HIS A 16 24.02 -2.37 2.21
CA HIS A 16 23.51 -3.03 1.02
C HIS A 16 24.59 -3.13 -0.06
N ALA A 17 25.29 -2.02 -0.35
CA ALA A 17 26.40 -2.03 -1.29
C ALA A 17 27.56 -2.93 -0.85
N ALA A 18 27.93 -2.91 0.44
CA ALA A 18 28.98 -3.76 0.99
C ALA A 18 28.63 -5.25 0.93
N CYS A 19 27.34 -5.61 1.10
CA CYS A 19 26.90 -6.99 1.09
C CYS A 19 26.58 -7.56 -0.30
N THR A 20 26.28 -6.71 -1.29
CA THR A 20 25.92 -7.15 -2.64
C THR A 20 27.06 -6.97 -3.64
N GLY A 21 27.89 -5.94 -3.49
CA GLY A 21 28.98 -5.63 -4.42
C GLY A 21 30.04 -6.73 -4.57
N PRO A 22 30.47 -7.40 -3.48
CA PRO A 22 31.47 -8.46 -3.56
C PRO A 22 30.99 -9.77 -4.22
N VAL A 23 29.68 -9.99 -4.37
CA VAL A 23 29.11 -11.27 -4.81
C VAL A 23 28.99 -11.31 -6.35
N ALA A 24 29.80 -12.16 -6.98
CA ALA A 24 29.84 -12.35 -8.43
C ALA A 24 28.98 -13.52 -8.92
N ASP A 25 28.74 -14.53 -8.08
CA ASP A 25 27.90 -15.70 -8.37
C ASP A 25 27.03 -15.99 -7.13
N TRP A 26 25.75 -15.65 -7.24
CA TRP A 26 24.79 -15.76 -6.15
C TRP A 26 24.45 -17.20 -5.77
N PRO A 27 24.17 -18.11 -6.72
CA PRO A 27 23.99 -19.53 -6.40
C PRO A 27 25.17 -20.14 -5.63
N ALA A 28 26.41 -19.87 -6.06
CA ALA A 28 27.59 -20.39 -5.38
C ALA A 28 27.70 -19.81 -3.96
N PHE A 29 27.53 -18.48 -3.81
CA PHE A 29 27.59 -17.79 -2.53
C PHE A 29 26.46 -18.19 -1.55
N PHE A 30 25.26 -18.47 -2.07
CA PHE A 30 24.13 -18.94 -1.29
C PHE A 30 24.41 -20.31 -0.65
N ASN A 31 25.06 -21.20 -1.40
CA ASN A 31 25.43 -22.53 -0.93
C ASN A 31 26.64 -22.51 0.02
N ASP A 32 27.67 -21.72 -0.32
CA ASP A 32 28.88 -21.55 0.49
C ASP A 32 29.34 -20.08 0.45
N PRO A 33 29.27 -19.33 1.57
CA PRO A 33 29.67 -17.92 1.63
C PRO A 33 31.15 -17.64 1.34
N THR A 34 31.99 -18.68 1.24
CA THR A 34 33.39 -18.57 0.80
C THR A 34 33.55 -18.66 -0.72
N GLN A 35 32.49 -19.06 -1.42
CA GLN A 35 32.43 -19.18 -2.87
C GLN A 35 31.62 -18.04 -3.48
N GLY A 36 31.70 -17.90 -4.81
CA GLY A 36 30.92 -16.92 -5.57
C GLY A 36 31.30 -15.45 -5.33
N LEU A 37 32.42 -15.20 -4.65
CA LEU A 37 32.97 -13.86 -4.46
C LEU A 37 33.79 -13.41 -5.67
N SER A 38 33.74 -12.12 -5.95
CA SER A 38 34.57 -11.45 -6.95
C SER A 38 36.06 -11.56 -6.61
N SER A 39 36.91 -11.49 -7.65
CA SER A 39 38.36 -11.54 -7.46
C SER A 39 38.84 -10.38 -6.55
N GLY A 40 39.52 -10.73 -5.46
CA GLY A 40 40.01 -9.77 -4.47
C GLY A 40 39.06 -9.49 -3.30
N ALA A 41 37.83 -10.00 -3.32
CA ALA A 41 36.95 -9.98 -2.16
C ALA A 41 37.28 -11.14 -1.20
N SER A 42 37.21 -10.88 0.12
CA SER A 42 37.39 -11.90 1.15
C SER A 42 36.06 -12.31 1.77
N ALA A 43 35.99 -13.55 2.26
CA ALA A 43 34.82 -14.03 3.03
C ALA A 43 34.55 -13.17 4.27
N ASP A 44 35.62 -12.64 4.90
CA ASP A 44 35.51 -11.73 6.05
C ASP A 44 34.72 -10.46 5.72
N ALA A 45 34.85 -9.92 4.49
CA ALA A 45 34.16 -8.70 4.08
C ALA A 45 32.63 -8.86 4.03
N VAL A 46 32.14 -10.09 3.90
CA VAL A 46 30.72 -10.43 3.83
C VAL A 46 30.28 -11.32 4.99
N ALA A 47 31.13 -11.61 5.97
CA ALA A 47 30.84 -12.57 7.04
C ALA A 47 29.53 -12.23 7.77
N ASP A 48 29.33 -10.94 8.09
CA ASP A 48 28.15 -10.45 8.80
C ASP A 48 26.93 -10.16 7.90
N CYS A 49 27.06 -10.32 6.59
CA CYS A 49 25.98 -10.00 5.65
C CYS A 49 24.84 -11.00 5.74
N LYS A 50 23.62 -10.44 5.83
CA LYS A 50 22.35 -11.17 5.82
C LYS A 50 21.47 -10.60 4.72
N TYR A 51 20.57 -11.44 4.20
CA TYR A 51 19.77 -11.11 3.03
C TYR A 51 18.30 -11.41 3.31
N LEU A 52 17.43 -10.61 2.71
CA LEU A 52 15.99 -10.80 2.67
C LEU A 52 15.60 -11.01 1.20
N LEU A 53 15.09 -12.20 0.87
CA LEU A 53 14.61 -12.55 -0.47
C LEU A 53 13.10 -12.28 -0.51
N TRP A 54 12.71 -11.11 -1.01
CA TRP A 54 11.30 -10.76 -1.15
C TRP A 54 10.68 -11.51 -2.33
N GLN A 55 9.64 -12.30 -2.05
CA GLN A 55 8.88 -12.99 -3.08
C GLN A 55 7.86 -12.04 -3.69
N GLU A 56 7.91 -11.87 -5.00
CA GLU A 56 6.92 -11.06 -5.70
C GLU A 56 5.57 -11.80 -5.73
N PRO A 57 4.47 -11.18 -5.23
CA PRO A 57 3.15 -11.79 -5.26
C PRO A 57 2.52 -11.59 -6.65
N THR A 58 3.01 -12.33 -7.64
CA THR A 58 2.67 -12.17 -9.07
C THR A 58 1.19 -12.34 -9.41
N TRP A 59 0.42 -13.03 -8.56
CA TRP A 59 -1.03 -13.21 -8.70
C TRP A 59 -1.87 -12.06 -8.13
N ASN A 60 -1.22 -11.02 -7.58
CA ASN A 60 -1.87 -9.91 -6.93
C ASN A 60 -1.65 -8.59 -7.67
N GLY A 61 -2.54 -7.63 -7.44
CA GLY A 61 -2.46 -6.32 -8.08
C GLY A 61 -1.23 -5.53 -7.63
N LEU A 62 -0.88 -4.50 -8.41
CA LEU A 62 0.29 -3.67 -8.13
C LEU A 62 0.26 -3.06 -6.71
N GLY A 63 -0.92 -2.69 -6.19
CA GLY A 63 -1.04 -2.17 -4.82
C GLY A 63 -0.48 -3.14 -3.77
N ASN A 64 -0.83 -4.42 -3.85
CA ASN A 64 -0.32 -5.48 -2.97
C ASN A 64 1.20 -5.65 -3.11
N GLN A 65 1.69 -5.69 -4.35
CA GLN A 65 3.14 -5.83 -4.64
C GLN A 65 3.95 -4.67 -4.03
N LEU A 66 3.48 -3.43 -4.18
CA LEU A 66 4.17 -2.25 -3.65
C LEU A 66 4.10 -2.18 -2.12
N LEU A 67 2.95 -2.49 -1.52
CA LEU A 67 2.78 -2.52 -0.06
C LEU A 67 3.65 -3.60 0.60
N SER A 68 3.72 -4.79 0.00
CA SER A 68 4.54 -5.87 0.52
C SER A 68 6.04 -5.59 0.36
N LEU A 69 6.44 -4.95 -0.75
CA LEU A 69 7.81 -4.50 -0.96
C LEU A 69 8.24 -3.46 0.07
N VAL A 70 7.41 -2.44 0.31
CA VAL A 70 7.68 -1.42 1.34
C VAL A 70 7.78 -2.05 2.72
N SER A 71 6.87 -2.96 3.05
CA SER A 71 6.89 -3.67 4.34
C SER A 71 8.15 -4.50 4.50
N SER A 72 8.57 -5.20 3.44
CA SER A 72 9.79 -6.01 3.41
C SER A 72 11.04 -5.16 3.53
N PHE A 73 11.08 -3.98 2.90
CA PHE A 73 12.20 -3.05 3.04
C PHE A 73 12.35 -2.53 4.47
N ILE A 74 11.25 -2.20 5.14
CA ILE A 74 11.29 -1.78 6.55
C ILE A 74 11.72 -2.93 7.45
N TYR A 75 11.24 -4.14 7.20
CA TYR A 75 11.73 -5.31 7.93
C TYR A 75 13.23 -5.57 7.67
N ALA A 76 13.72 -5.34 6.45
CA ALA A 76 15.13 -5.42 6.10
C ALA A 76 15.96 -4.35 6.85
N LEU A 77 15.44 -3.12 6.99
CA LEU A 77 16.03 -2.06 7.81
C LEU A 77 16.15 -2.49 9.28
N LEU A 78 15.07 -3.00 9.87
CA LEU A 78 15.00 -3.42 11.27
C LEU A 78 15.90 -4.62 11.60
N THR A 79 16.16 -5.48 10.62
CA THR A 79 16.92 -6.73 10.81
C THR A 79 18.33 -6.69 10.20
N HIS A 80 18.75 -5.53 9.67
CA HIS A 80 20.03 -5.34 9.00
C HIS A 80 20.30 -6.38 7.89
N ARG A 81 19.29 -6.57 7.03
CA ARG A 81 19.37 -7.48 5.87
C ARG A 81 19.43 -6.68 4.59
N ALA A 82 20.28 -7.08 3.64
CA ALA A 82 20.22 -6.56 2.28
C ALA A 82 18.98 -7.14 1.57
N LEU A 83 18.04 -6.28 1.20
CA LEU A 83 16.85 -6.67 0.43
C LEU A 83 17.23 -7.02 -1.01
N LEU A 84 16.88 -8.25 -1.41
CA LEU A 84 16.97 -8.73 -2.78
C LEU A 84 15.56 -9.00 -3.30
N ILE A 85 15.29 -8.55 -4.52
CA ILE A 85 14.05 -8.84 -5.24
C ILE A 85 14.37 -9.63 -6.51
N SER A 86 13.42 -10.42 -6.99
CA SER A 86 13.60 -11.16 -8.24
C SER A 86 13.97 -10.19 -9.38
N PRO A 87 14.96 -10.53 -10.22
CA PRO A 87 15.26 -9.78 -11.43
C PRO A 87 14.08 -9.64 -12.40
N ALA A 88 13.10 -10.56 -12.33
CA ALA A 88 11.85 -10.48 -13.08
C ALA A 88 10.83 -9.50 -12.47
N ALA A 89 10.99 -9.15 -11.19
CA ALA A 89 10.02 -8.35 -10.45
C ALA A 89 10.15 -6.86 -10.72
N PHE A 90 9.02 -6.25 -11.09
CA PHE A 90 8.89 -4.91 -11.66
C PHE A 90 9.95 -4.61 -12.73
N SER A 91 9.51 -4.45 -13.98
CA SER A 91 10.47 -4.09 -15.03
C SER A 91 11.22 -2.79 -14.70
N SER A 92 12.41 -2.62 -15.29
CA SER A 92 13.17 -1.35 -15.19
C SER A 92 12.39 -0.15 -15.75
N ARG A 93 11.29 -0.43 -16.46
CA ARG A 93 10.35 0.56 -16.91
C ARG A 93 9.39 1.02 -15.79
N LEU A 94 9.06 0.18 -14.83
CA LEU A 94 8.16 0.59 -13.75
C LEU A 94 8.85 1.45 -12.68
N LEU A 95 9.95 0.95 -12.11
CA LEU A 95 10.63 1.57 -10.96
C LEU A 95 12.13 1.74 -11.18
N CYS A 96 12.67 2.86 -10.71
CA CYS A 96 14.10 3.11 -10.61
C CYS A 96 14.78 2.20 -9.56
N SER A 97 16.10 2.05 -9.63
CA SER A 97 16.86 1.46 -8.51
C SER A 97 16.90 2.45 -7.34
N PRO A 98 16.51 2.05 -6.12
CA PRO A 98 16.38 2.97 -4.99
C PRO A 98 17.69 3.26 -4.26
N PHE A 99 18.73 2.43 -4.46
CA PHE A 99 19.97 2.50 -3.68
C PHE A 99 21.11 3.12 -4.49
N PRO A 100 21.78 4.17 -3.98
CA PRO A 100 23.01 4.64 -4.59
C PRO A 100 24.07 3.51 -4.59
N HIS A 101 24.77 3.34 -5.71
CA HIS A 101 25.91 2.42 -5.87
C HIS A 101 25.61 0.91 -5.71
N SER A 102 24.35 0.51 -5.57
CA SER A 102 23.95 -0.90 -5.55
C SER A 102 22.54 -1.09 -6.11
N SER A 103 22.12 -2.32 -6.29
CA SER A 103 20.79 -2.64 -6.82
C SER A 103 20.17 -3.76 -6.01
N TRP A 104 18.91 -3.59 -5.62
CA TRP A 104 18.06 -4.67 -5.07
C TRP A 104 17.83 -5.82 -6.05
N ARG A 105 18.18 -5.64 -7.33
CA ARG A 105 18.27 -6.66 -8.39
C ARG A 105 19.74 -6.78 -8.79
N PRO A 106 20.53 -7.61 -8.12
CA PRO A 106 21.94 -7.77 -8.46
C PRO A 106 22.09 -8.24 -9.93
N PRO A 107 22.96 -7.64 -10.75
CA PRO A 107 23.10 -8.02 -12.16
C PRO A 107 23.56 -9.47 -12.39
N SER A 108 24.28 -10.05 -11.42
CA SER A 108 24.78 -11.42 -11.43
C SER A 108 23.75 -12.46 -10.95
N LEU A 109 22.56 -12.03 -10.52
CA LEU A 109 21.48 -12.91 -10.08
C LEU A 109 20.46 -13.02 -11.20
N SER A 110 20.17 -14.24 -11.68
CA SER A 110 19.08 -14.48 -12.62
C SER A 110 17.75 -14.72 -11.88
N ALA A 111 16.62 -14.62 -12.59
CA ALA A 111 15.31 -14.93 -12.02
C ALA A 111 15.21 -16.42 -11.62
N GLU A 112 15.76 -17.32 -12.45
CA GLU A 112 15.79 -18.76 -12.17
C GLU A 112 16.61 -19.09 -10.91
N ASP A 113 17.75 -18.43 -10.73
CA ASP A 113 18.58 -18.58 -9.54
C ASP A 113 17.87 -18.06 -8.28
N PHE A 114 17.19 -16.91 -8.39
CA PHE A 114 16.41 -16.35 -7.30
C PHE A 114 15.29 -17.31 -6.87
N ASP A 115 14.57 -17.89 -7.83
CA ASP A 115 13.51 -18.87 -7.58
C ASP A 115 14.05 -20.15 -6.94
N LEU A 116 15.22 -20.63 -7.39
CA LEU A 116 15.89 -21.78 -6.79
C LEU A 116 16.31 -21.50 -5.34
N MET A 117 16.96 -20.36 -5.07
CA MET A 117 17.33 -19.96 -3.71
C MET A 117 16.09 -19.88 -2.79
N SER A 118 15.00 -19.33 -3.32
CA SER A 118 13.72 -19.23 -2.61
C SER A 118 13.09 -20.59 -2.34
N ALA A 119 13.15 -21.52 -3.31
CA ALA A 119 12.71 -22.89 -3.13
C ALA A 119 13.53 -23.65 -2.08
N VAL A 120 14.86 -23.45 -2.03
CA VAL A 120 15.71 -24.04 -0.98
C VAL A 120 15.35 -23.48 0.39
N ALA A 121 15.11 -22.17 0.50
CA ALA A 121 14.69 -21.55 1.75
C ALA A 121 13.36 -22.15 2.29
N LYS A 122 12.42 -22.47 1.39
CA LYS A 122 11.11 -23.10 1.72
C LYS A 122 11.24 -24.49 2.38
N ASN A 123 12.39 -25.17 2.28
CA ASN A 123 12.64 -26.41 3.03
C ASN A 123 12.74 -26.18 4.55
N HIS A 124 12.91 -24.93 4.99
CA HIS A 124 13.01 -24.52 6.38
C HIS A 124 11.99 -23.41 6.72
N MET A 125 10.71 -23.80 6.83
CA MET A 125 9.62 -22.89 7.16
C MET A 125 9.69 -22.43 8.63
N VAL A 126 9.64 -21.11 8.81
CA VAL A 126 9.45 -20.44 10.10
C VAL A 126 8.07 -20.81 10.67
N GLY A 127 7.98 -21.05 11.98
CA GLY A 127 6.71 -21.29 12.68
C GLY A 127 6.16 -22.74 12.58
N ARG A 128 6.41 -23.47 11.49
CA ARG A 128 5.91 -24.85 11.29
C ARG A 128 6.89 -25.95 11.63
N THR A 129 8.18 -25.64 11.58
CA THR A 129 9.21 -26.55 12.05
C THR A 129 9.87 -25.91 13.24
N GLY A 130 9.99 -26.66 14.33
CA GLY A 130 10.79 -26.24 15.45
C GLY A 130 12.18 -25.84 14.96
N MET A 131 12.45 -24.54 14.95
CA MET A 131 13.64 -24.03 15.63
C MET A 131 13.47 -24.26 17.15
N ASP A 132 12.98 -25.43 17.54
CA ASP A 132 12.96 -25.90 18.90
C ASP A 132 14.40 -26.28 19.20
N ASP A 133 15.03 -25.45 20.02
CA ASP A 133 16.26 -25.81 20.72
C ASP A 133 16.09 -27.09 21.57
N GLY A 134 14.85 -27.58 21.76
CA GLY A 134 14.52 -28.76 22.57
C GLY A 134 14.64 -30.13 21.89
N ALA A 135 14.83 -30.20 20.56
CA ALA A 135 14.94 -31.47 19.82
C ALA A 135 16.16 -31.56 18.90
N ARG A 136 17.07 -30.58 18.94
CA ARG A 136 18.34 -30.64 18.21
C ARG A 136 19.38 -31.33 19.07
N GLY A 137 19.77 -32.53 18.68
CA GLY A 137 20.98 -33.16 19.20
C GLY A 137 22.20 -32.27 18.95
N GLU A 138 23.16 -32.27 19.87
CA GLU A 138 24.45 -31.60 19.70
C GLU A 138 25.07 -31.99 18.34
N GLY A 139 25.23 -31.01 17.43
CA GLY A 139 25.89 -31.22 16.13
C GLY A 139 25.08 -30.93 14.87
N GLN A 140 23.78 -30.62 14.95
CA GLN A 140 23.02 -30.17 13.76
C GLN A 140 23.31 -28.68 13.44
N GLN A 141 23.92 -28.44 12.28
CA GLN A 141 24.16 -27.10 11.74
C GLN A 141 22.83 -26.34 11.58
N ARG A 142 22.81 -25.08 11.99
CA ARG A 142 21.67 -24.18 11.75
C ARG A 142 21.49 -23.99 10.25
N PRO A 143 20.24 -23.88 9.76
CA PRO A 143 20.01 -23.71 8.33
C PRO A 143 20.54 -22.35 7.86
N THR A 144 21.25 -22.35 6.74
CA THR A 144 21.76 -21.13 6.09
C THR A 144 20.63 -20.26 5.53
N ALA A 145 19.51 -20.89 5.15
CA ALA A 145 18.33 -20.25 4.63
C ALA A 145 17.05 -20.71 5.34
N ALA A 146 16.08 -19.82 5.49
CA ALA A 146 14.75 -20.10 6.04
C ALA A 146 13.70 -19.28 5.30
N PHE A 147 12.42 -19.64 5.46
CA PHE A 147 11.33 -19.00 4.75
C PHE A 147 10.16 -18.67 5.68
N SER A 148 9.62 -17.46 5.55
CA SER A 148 8.42 -17.00 6.25
C SER A 148 7.31 -16.77 5.24
N ASP A 149 6.19 -17.46 5.43
CA ASP A 149 4.96 -17.27 4.68
C ASP A 149 4.01 -16.39 5.51
N LEU A 150 3.81 -15.15 5.06
CA LEU A 150 2.87 -14.18 5.61
C LEU A 150 1.84 -13.79 4.54
N SER A 151 1.52 -14.73 3.65
CA SER A 151 0.47 -14.58 2.65
C SER A 151 -0.92 -14.58 3.27
N CYS A 152 -1.94 -14.28 2.48
CA CYS A 152 -3.35 -14.41 2.89
C CYS A 152 -3.73 -15.87 3.23
N ARG A 153 -2.88 -16.84 2.86
CA ARG A 153 -3.04 -18.27 3.17
C ARG A 153 -2.10 -18.76 4.27
N ALA A 154 -1.41 -17.85 4.96
CA ALA A 154 -0.55 -18.19 6.07
C ALA A 154 -1.31 -18.97 7.15
N ASN A 155 -0.68 -20.02 7.67
CA ASN A 155 -1.21 -20.77 8.80
C ASN A 155 -1.05 -19.95 10.07
N VAL A 156 -1.88 -20.24 11.09
CA VAL A 156 -1.77 -19.60 12.42
C VAL A 156 -0.36 -19.73 13.01
N SER A 157 0.33 -20.85 12.77
CA SER A 157 1.71 -21.06 13.21
C SER A 157 2.72 -20.09 12.60
N ASP A 158 2.46 -19.59 11.40
CA ASP A 158 3.37 -18.67 10.69
C ASP A 158 3.31 -17.27 11.32
N LEU A 159 2.20 -16.92 11.97
CA LEU A 159 2.04 -15.67 12.73
C LEU A 159 2.97 -15.60 13.95
N ALA A 160 3.57 -16.72 14.37
CA ALA A 160 4.65 -16.71 15.35
C ALA A 160 5.87 -15.89 14.88
N PHE A 161 5.97 -15.55 13.59
CA PHE A 161 6.89 -14.55 13.06
C PHE A 161 6.85 -13.25 13.87
N TYR A 162 5.69 -12.82 14.37
CA TYR A 162 5.55 -11.60 15.16
C TYR A 162 5.95 -11.75 16.65
N CYS A 163 6.66 -12.82 17.01
CA CYS A 163 7.11 -13.08 18.38
C CYS A 163 8.63 -12.92 18.53
N SER A 164 9.09 -12.25 19.59
CA SER A 164 10.53 -12.00 19.87
C SER A 164 11.39 -13.26 19.89
N LYS A 165 10.87 -14.38 20.41
CA LYS A 165 11.62 -15.66 20.42
C LYS A 165 11.92 -16.12 18.99
N VAL A 166 10.93 -16.07 18.11
CA VAL A 166 11.05 -16.48 16.71
C VAL A 166 11.94 -15.49 15.94
N GLN A 167 11.77 -14.18 16.15
CA GLN A 167 12.62 -13.15 15.56
C GLN A 167 14.10 -13.32 15.93
N ARG A 168 14.41 -13.64 17.20
CA ARG A 168 15.78 -13.97 17.61
C ARG A 168 16.34 -15.18 16.88
N GLN A 169 15.54 -16.20 16.64
CA GLN A 169 15.98 -17.38 15.89
C GLN A 169 16.23 -17.07 14.41
N ILE A 170 15.32 -16.32 13.78
CA ILE A 170 15.46 -15.86 12.39
C ILE A 170 16.66 -14.92 12.23
N SER A 171 17.00 -14.12 13.25
CA SER A 171 18.14 -13.20 13.21
C SER A 171 19.49 -13.88 12.93
N ALA A 172 19.61 -15.18 13.22
CA ALA A 172 20.81 -15.97 12.97
C ALA A 172 20.90 -16.54 11.54
N VAL A 173 19.79 -16.53 10.79
CA VAL A 173 19.73 -17.09 9.42
C VAL A 173 20.32 -16.09 8.43
N ARG A 174 21.19 -16.56 7.51
CA ARG A 174 21.83 -15.70 6.52
C ARG A 174 20.84 -15.24 5.44
N PHE A 175 20.08 -16.15 4.85
CA PHE A 175 19.07 -15.85 3.84
C PHE A 175 17.67 -16.10 4.36
N LEU A 176 16.84 -15.07 4.42
CA LEU A 176 15.44 -15.22 4.78
C LEU A 176 14.57 -14.95 3.54
N GLY A 177 13.84 -15.96 3.07
CA GLY A 177 12.74 -15.75 2.14
C GLY A 177 11.52 -15.22 2.87
N LEU A 178 10.86 -14.21 2.28
CA LEU A 178 9.66 -13.61 2.83
C LEU A 178 8.59 -13.55 1.74
N ASP A 179 7.50 -14.29 1.93
CA ASP A 179 6.31 -14.24 1.10
C ASP A 179 5.26 -13.39 1.78
N THR A 180 4.82 -12.34 1.11
CA THR A 180 3.69 -11.54 1.56
C THR A 180 3.14 -10.71 0.41
N GLU A 181 1.83 -10.59 0.38
CA GLU A 181 1.08 -9.73 -0.53
C GLU A 181 0.40 -8.56 0.18
N GLU A 182 0.73 -8.33 1.44
CA GLU A 182 -0.04 -7.49 2.34
C GLU A 182 0.84 -6.51 3.10
N TYR A 183 0.20 -5.52 3.73
CA TYR A 183 0.91 -4.50 4.49
C TYR A 183 1.16 -4.95 5.93
N ILE A 184 2.19 -5.76 6.15
CA ILE A 184 2.45 -6.41 7.46
C ILE A 184 2.96 -5.45 8.56
N LEU A 185 3.23 -4.18 8.25
CA LEU A 185 3.85 -3.24 9.19
C LEU A 185 3.10 -3.04 10.51
N PRO A 186 1.76 -2.95 10.57
CA PRO A 186 1.06 -2.84 11.85
C PRO A 186 1.42 -3.98 12.80
N ALA A 187 1.60 -5.20 12.29
CA ALA A 187 1.95 -6.37 13.10
C ALA A 187 3.43 -6.42 13.52
N LEU A 188 4.33 -5.66 12.89
CA LEU A 188 5.72 -5.56 13.35
C LEU A 188 5.84 -4.84 14.71
N TYR A 189 4.86 -4.00 15.08
CA TYR A 189 4.79 -3.37 16.40
C TYR A 189 4.46 -4.36 17.54
N PHE A 190 4.16 -5.62 17.22
CA PHE A 190 3.97 -6.66 18.24
C PHE A 190 5.29 -7.19 18.79
N VAL A 191 6.40 -6.95 18.08
CA VAL A 191 7.75 -7.33 18.49
C VAL A 191 8.36 -6.15 19.27
N PRO A 192 8.56 -6.24 20.60
CA PRO A 192 9.06 -5.13 21.42
C PRO A 192 10.39 -4.54 20.94
N GLU A 193 11.27 -5.36 20.37
CA GLU A 193 12.55 -4.91 19.82
C GLU A 193 12.37 -4.01 18.58
N PHE A 194 11.32 -4.26 17.79
CA PHE A 194 11.00 -3.44 16.62
C PHE A 194 10.19 -2.21 16.99
N ASP A 195 9.29 -2.32 17.95
CA ASP A 195 8.43 -1.22 18.41
C ASP A 195 9.24 0.05 18.74
N GLN A 196 10.29 -0.09 19.54
CA GLN A 196 11.14 1.05 19.93
C GLN A 196 11.84 1.70 18.74
N GLU A 197 12.36 0.89 17.82
CA GLU A 197 13.06 1.39 16.63
C GLU A 197 12.07 2.00 15.62
N LEU A 198 10.89 1.41 15.45
CA LEU A 198 9.84 1.92 14.57
C LEU A 198 9.35 3.30 15.04
N GLU A 199 9.11 3.52 16.34
CA GLU A 199 8.75 4.85 16.85
C GLU A 199 9.89 5.86 16.70
N ARG A 200 11.15 5.41 16.80
CA ARG A 200 12.31 6.27 16.55
C ARG A 200 12.39 6.71 15.09
N LEU A 201 12.16 5.78 14.16
CA LEU A 201 12.20 6.03 12.72
C LEU A 201 10.99 6.84 12.25
N PHE A 202 9.80 6.52 12.75
CA PHE A 202 8.50 7.04 12.30
C PHE A 202 7.69 7.61 13.47
N PRO A 203 8.11 8.73 14.07
CA PRO A 203 7.40 9.33 15.20
C PRO A 203 5.98 9.81 14.86
N ASP A 204 5.68 10.02 13.57
CA ASP A 204 4.34 10.34 13.07
C ASP A 204 3.51 9.09 12.72
N ARG A 205 4.07 7.88 12.87
CA ARG A 205 3.50 6.59 12.45
C ARG A 205 2.99 6.60 11.01
N LEU A 206 3.71 7.27 10.11
CA LEU A 206 3.45 7.25 8.66
C LEU A 206 4.57 6.52 7.88
N PRO A 207 4.92 5.27 8.24
CA PRO A 207 6.01 4.56 7.56
C PRO A 207 5.79 4.39 6.06
N LEU A 208 4.55 4.15 5.60
CA LEU A 208 4.29 4.02 4.16
C LEU A 208 4.65 5.31 3.43
N MET A 209 4.22 6.47 3.94
CA MET A 209 4.49 7.76 3.30
C MET A 209 6.00 7.99 3.14
N HIS A 210 6.78 7.83 4.21
CA HIS A 210 8.22 8.14 4.13
C HIS A 210 8.97 7.14 3.27
N VAL A 211 8.67 5.84 3.40
CA VAL A 211 9.41 4.80 2.70
C VAL A 211 8.96 4.67 1.25
N ALA A 212 7.67 4.76 0.93
CA ALA A 212 7.22 4.73 -0.47
C ALA A 212 7.83 5.88 -1.28
N ARG A 213 7.90 7.08 -0.71
CA ARG A 213 8.52 8.25 -1.37
C ARG A 213 10.03 8.14 -1.57
N TYR A 214 10.69 7.26 -0.83
CA TYR A 214 12.11 6.95 -0.99
C TYR A 214 12.36 5.76 -1.93
N LEU A 215 11.54 4.71 -1.80
CA LEU A 215 11.77 3.42 -2.44
C LEU A 215 11.12 3.34 -3.82
N LEU A 216 9.94 3.94 -4.01
CA LEU A 216 9.07 3.70 -5.16
C LEU A 216 9.12 4.85 -6.17
N HIS A 217 10.30 5.14 -6.70
CA HIS A 217 10.46 6.16 -7.74
C HIS A 217 10.08 5.58 -9.12
N PRO A 218 9.05 6.13 -9.80
CA PRO A 218 8.74 5.75 -11.18
C PRO A 218 9.95 5.94 -12.10
N ALA A 219 10.09 5.11 -13.13
CA ALA A 219 11.13 5.35 -14.14
C ALA A 219 10.92 6.69 -14.84
N ASN A 220 11.99 7.28 -15.39
CA ASN A 220 11.97 8.63 -15.95
C ASN A 220 10.87 8.86 -17.02
N TYR A 221 10.68 7.92 -17.95
CA TYR A 221 9.63 8.07 -18.97
C TYR A 221 8.23 8.03 -18.33
N LEU A 222 8.02 7.15 -17.34
CA LEU A 222 6.74 7.03 -16.65
C LEU A 222 6.46 8.29 -15.83
N TRP A 223 7.48 8.84 -15.16
CA TRP A 223 7.38 10.12 -14.46
C TRP A 223 7.07 11.28 -15.41
N GLU A 224 7.61 11.28 -16.63
CA GLU A 224 7.25 12.26 -17.64
C GLU A 224 5.77 12.17 -18.03
N GLU A 225 5.24 10.95 -18.18
CA GLU A 225 3.82 10.74 -18.45
C GLU A 225 2.93 11.18 -17.28
N ILE A 226 3.31 10.85 -16.04
CA ILE A 226 2.62 11.32 -14.81
C ILE A 226 2.59 12.85 -14.79
N THR A 227 3.75 13.48 -15.02
CA THR A 227 3.89 14.94 -15.01
C THR A 227 3.04 15.59 -16.10
N ARG A 228 3.02 15.02 -17.30
CA ARG A 228 2.22 15.50 -18.43
C ARG A 228 0.72 15.38 -18.14
N ALA A 229 0.28 14.24 -17.63
CA ALA A 229 -1.10 14.01 -17.22
C ALA A 229 -1.53 14.98 -16.12
N PHE A 230 -0.70 15.17 -15.09
CA PHE A 230 -0.99 16.13 -14.02
C PHE A 230 -1.16 17.55 -14.57
N ARG A 231 -0.23 18.02 -15.42
CA ARG A 231 -0.29 19.37 -16.00
C ARG A 231 -1.51 19.58 -16.89
N ALA A 232 -1.92 18.55 -17.64
CA ALA A 232 -3.04 18.65 -18.57
C ALA A 232 -4.41 18.56 -17.85
N TYR A 233 -4.54 17.65 -16.88
CA TYR A 233 -5.85 17.26 -16.36
C TYR A 233 -6.12 17.66 -14.91
N LEU A 234 -5.10 18.05 -14.14
CA LEU A 234 -5.26 18.36 -12.71
C LEU A 234 -4.79 19.77 -12.34
N ALA A 235 -3.62 20.19 -12.84
CA ALA A 235 -3.02 21.47 -12.50
C ALA A 235 -3.89 22.71 -12.80
N PRO A 236 -4.76 22.74 -13.85
CA PRO A 236 -5.59 23.91 -14.13
C PRO A 236 -6.72 24.16 -13.14
N TYR A 237 -7.09 23.18 -12.30
CA TYR A 237 -8.27 23.23 -11.45
C TYR A 237 -7.95 23.74 -10.04
N GLN A 238 -8.86 24.52 -9.45
CA GLN A 238 -8.69 25.07 -8.10
C GLN A 238 -8.80 24.01 -7.02
N LEU A 239 -9.70 23.04 -7.22
CA LEU A 239 -9.85 21.87 -6.37
C LEU A 239 -9.66 20.61 -7.21
N ARG A 240 -8.82 19.70 -6.73
CA ARG A 240 -8.56 18.41 -7.39
C ARG A 240 -9.12 17.28 -6.53
N VAL A 241 -10.10 16.56 -7.05
CA VAL A 241 -10.75 15.44 -6.36
C VAL A 241 -10.32 14.14 -7.00
N GLY A 242 -9.63 13.29 -6.24
CA GLY A 242 -9.31 11.93 -6.63
C GLY A 242 -10.40 10.96 -6.15
N ILE A 243 -10.91 10.12 -7.03
CA ILE A 243 -11.92 9.11 -6.70
C ILE A 243 -11.41 7.75 -7.21
N GLN A 244 -11.00 6.89 -6.30
CA GLN A 244 -10.57 5.54 -6.58
C GLN A 244 -11.70 4.57 -6.27
N ILE A 245 -12.22 3.91 -7.31
CA ILE A 245 -13.34 2.97 -7.22
C ILE A 245 -12.81 1.57 -7.52
N ARG A 246 -12.78 0.70 -6.51
CA ARG A 246 -12.55 -0.73 -6.66
C ARG A 246 -13.84 -1.46 -6.34
N ASP A 247 -14.51 -1.86 -7.42
CA ASP A 247 -15.62 -2.79 -7.34
C ASP A 247 -15.05 -4.22 -7.26
N PHE A 248 -15.33 -4.92 -6.16
CA PHE A 248 -14.89 -6.29 -5.92
C PHE A 248 -15.91 -7.33 -6.41
N THR A 249 -17.06 -6.91 -6.95
CA THR A 249 -18.05 -7.82 -7.50
C THR A 249 -17.86 -7.95 -9.00
N SER A 250 -18.10 -9.16 -9.52
CA SER A 250 -18.12 -9.41 -10.97
C SER A 250 -19.40 -8.88 -11.62
N ASP A 251 -20.38 -8.49 -10.81
CA ASP A 251 -21.76 -8.34 -11.24
C ASP A 251 -22.05 -6.86 -11.49
N THR A 252 -22.52 -6.55 -12.70
CA THR A 252 -22.92 -5.18 -13.08
C THR A 252 -24.13 -4.68 -12.28
N VAL A 253 -24.80 -5.58 -11.57
CA VAL A 253 -25.99 -5.32 -10.75
C VAL A 253 -25.68 -4.34 -9.61
N ASP A 254 -24.44 -4.30 -9.14
CA ASP A 254 -24.05 -3.45 -8.01
C ASP A 254 -23.57 -2.06 -8.44
N GLU A 255 -23.30 -1.85 -9.73
CA GLU A 255 -22.76 -0.60 -10.27
C GLU A 255 -23.62 0.62 -9.92
N PRO A 256 -24.96 0.61 -10.06
CA PRO A 256 -25.80 1.75 -9.68
C PRO A 256 -25.67 2.11 -8.19
N HIS A 257 -25.57 1.11 -7.31
CA HIS A 257 -25.42 1.34 -5.88
C HIS A 257 -24.04 1.93 -5.54
N VAL A 258 -22.99 1.42 -6.17
CA VAL A 258 -21.62 1.96 -6.01
C VAL A 258 -21.53 3.41 -6.52
N ILE A 259 -22.15 3.72 -7.67
CA ILE A 259 -22.24 5.09 -8.21
C ILE A 259 -22.96 5.99 -7.21
N GLN A 260 -24.12 5.56 -6.72
CA GLN A 260 -24.91 6.31 -5.75
C GLN A 260 -24.10 6.65 -4.49
N ARG A 261 -23.48 5.65 -3.84
CA ARG A 261 -22.67 5.87 -2.62
C ARG A 261 -21.48 6.77 -2.89
N THR A 262 -20.83 6.62 -4.04
CA THR A 262 -19.71 7.47 -4.44
C THR A 262 -20.15 8.93 -4.55
N MET A 263 -21.28 9.20 -5.21
CA MET A 263 -21.81 10.55 -5.37
C MET A 263 -22.30 11.14 -4.05
N GLN A 264 -22.99 10.34 -3.22
CA GLN A 264 -23.41 10.73 -1.88
C GLN A 264 -22.20 11.09 -0.99
N CYS A 265 -21.14 10.29 -1.00
CA CYS A 265 -19.90 10.63 -0.31
C CYS A 265 -19.29 11.93 -0.85
N ALA A 266 -19.10 12.03 -2.18
CA ALA A 266 -18.43 13.15 -2.82
C ALA A 266 -19.16 14.49 -2.65
N VAL A 267 -20.50 14.46 -2.56
CA VAL A 267 -21.33 15.66 -2.45
C VAL A 267 -21.74 15.95 -1.01
N ASN A 268 -22.30 14.97 -0.30
CA ASN A 268 -22.92 15.21 1.01
C ASN A 268 -21.91 15.18 2.17
N ILE A 269 -20.89 14.31 2.07
CA ILE A 269 -19.93 14.10 3.16
C ILE A 269 -18.68 14.96 2.95
N THR A 270 -18.01 14.81 1.81
CA THR A 270 -16.73 15.47 1.56
C THR A 270 -16.88 16.88 1.03
N ARG A 271 -18.02 17.19 0.40
CA ARG A 271 -18.26 18.43 -0.36
C ARG A 271 -17.21 18.66 -1.44
N GLY A 272 -16.55 17.60 -1.90
CA GLY A 272 -15.58 17.65 -2.99
C GLY A 272 -16.23 18.00 -4.32
N LEU A 273 -17.49 17.62 -4.50
CA LEU A 273 -18.27 17.95 -5.68
C LEU A 273 -19.55 18.70 -5.29
N PRO A 274 -19.99 19.67 -6.12
CA PRO A 274 -21.18 20.45 -5.87
C PRO A 274 -22.45 19.64 -6.18
N PRO A 275 -23.53 19.83 -5.42
CA PRO A 275 -24.83 19.27 -5.75
C PRO A 275 -25.36 19.86 -7.07
N LEU A 276 -26.26 19.14 -7.74
CA LEU A 276 -26.84 19.55 -9.03
C LEU A 276 -28.24 20.16 -8.84
N LEU A 277 -28.49 21.31 -9.47
CA LEU A 277 -29.78 22.02 -9.46
C LEU A 277 -30.83 21.36 -10.38
N GLU A 278 -30.38 20.66 -11.42
CA GLU A 278 -31.26 19.91 -12.32
C GLU A 278 -31.54 18.49 -11.80
N HIS A 279 -32.83 18.17 -11.72
CA HIS A 279 -33.35 17.32 -10.65
C HIS A 279 -33.71 15.89 -11.06
N SER A 280 -34.01 15.60 -12.34
CA SER A 280 -34.51 14.27 -12.73
C SER A 280 -33.41 13.18 -12.69
N ARG A 281 -32.24 13.44 -13.27
CA ARG A 281 -31.10 12.50 -13.28
C ARG A 281 -30.39 12.45 -11.91
N TRP A 282 -30.22 13.60 -11.26
CA TRP A 282 -29.67 13.70 -9.90
C TRP A 282 -30.50 12.89 -8.89
N LYS A 283 -31.83 13.01 -8.93
CA LYS A 283 -32.73 12.19 -8.13
C LYS A 283 -32.52 10.70 -8.33
N SER A 284 -32.36 10.28 -9.58
CA SER A 284 -32.15 8.87 -9.90
C SER A 284 -30.81 8.35 -9.37
N ILE A 285 -29.76 9.17 -9.39
CA ILE A 285 -28.42 8.79 -8.92
C ILE A 285 -28.35 8.79 -7.39
N MET A 286 -28.89 9.82 -6.74
CA MET A 286 -28.76 10.00 -5.30
C MET A 286 -29.83 9.25 -4.50
N ASN A 287 -30.93 8.85 -5.14
CA ASN A 287 -32.16 8.39 -4.47
C ASN A 287 -32.58 9.35 -3.34
N ASP A 288 -32.46 10.65 -3.60
CA ASP A 288 -32.67 11.72 -2.63
C ASP A 288 -33.84 12.60 -3.10
N GLU A 289 -34.79 12.84 -2.21
CA GLU A 289 -35.98 13.67 -2.46
C GLU A 289 -35.78 15.14 -2.07
N THR A 290 -34.58 15.54 -1.62
CA THR A 290 -34.29 16.94 -1.28
C THR A 290 -34.53 17.87 -2.47
N THR A 291 -35.23 18.96 -2.19
CA THR A 291 -35.52 19.99 -3.19
C THR A 291 -34.27 20.85 -3.47
N PRO A 292 -34.11 21.40 -4.68
CA PRO A 292 -33.00 22.31 -5.00
C PRO A 292 -32.85 23.47 -4.00
N SER A 293 -33.96 24.08 -3.55
CA SER A 293 -33.91 25.17 -2.56
C SER A 293 -33.41 24.72 -1.18
N ALA A 294 -33.69 23.48 -0.78
CA ALA A 294 -33.16 22.92 0.46
C ALA A 294 -31.65 22.62 0.33
N MET A 295 -31.24 22.10 -0.84
CA MET A 295 -29.82 21.85 -1.16
C MET A 295 -29.04 23.17 -1.14
N GLU A 296 -29.57 24.24 -1.74
CA GLU A 296 -28.99 25.59 -1.70
C GLU A 296 -28.77 26.12 -0.28
N GLN A 297 -29.71 25.88 0.64
CA GLN A 297 -29.60 26.33 2.02
C GLN A 297 -28.61 25.51 2.86
N GLN A 298 -28.43 24.24 2.53
CA GLN A 298 -27.54 23.33 3.24
C GLN A 298 -26.11 23.33 2.69
N TRP A 299 -25.94 23.69 1.41
CA TRP A 299 -24.65 23.72 0.76
C TRP A 299 -23.76 24.82 1.35
N LEU A 300 -22.72 24.36 2.05
CA LEU A 300 -21.63 25.21 2.48
C LEU A 300 -20.55 25.15 1.41
N ASP A 301 -20.44 26.23 0.65
CA ASP A 301 -19.39 26.45 -0.35
C ASP A 301 -18.01 26.12 0.27
N PRO A 302 -17.34 25.06 -0.22
CA PRO A 302 -15.96 24.80 0.15
C PRO A 302 -15.13 25.92 -0.48
N ALA A 303 -14.91 26.99 0.30
CA ALA A 303 -14.26 28.22 -0.15
C ALA A 303 -13.03 27.93 -1.03
N PRO A 304 -12.78 28.70 -2.11
CA PRO A 304 -11.76 28.34 -3.09
C PRO A 304 -10.35 28.31 -2.48
N HIS A 305 -9.80 27.10 -2.34
CA HIS A 305 -8.42 26.88 -1.92
C HIS A 305 -7.46 27.00 -3.11
N ARG A 306 -7.37 28.21 -3.68
CA ARG A 306 -6.33 28.79 -4.56
C ARG A 306 -7.01 29.84 -5.44
N THR A 307 -7.01 31.10 -5.00
CA THR A 307 -7.29 32.20 -5.92
C THR A 307 -6.08 32.35 -6.83
N ALA A 308 -6.14 31.82 -8.06
CA ALA A 308 -5.26 32.30 -9.11
C ALA A 308 -5.55 33.79 -9.27
N GLU A 309 -4.53 34.65 -9.15
CA GLU A 309 -4.68 36.08 -9.41
C GLU A 309 -5.31 36.28 -10.80
N GLY A 310 -6.56 36.74 -10.84
CA GLY A 310 -7.27 37.08 -12.07
C GLY A 310 -8.27 36.05 -12.63
N SER A 311 -8.51 34.89 -12.00
CA SER A 311 -9.56 33.96 -12.46
C SER A 311 -10.85 34.09 -11.64
N SER A 312 -11.97 34.37 -12.31
CA SER A 312 -13.32 34.44 -11.71
C SER A 312 -14.09 33.12 -11.76
N THR A 313 -13.58 32.10 -12.47
CA THR A 313 -14.25 30.80 -12.61
C THR A 313 -13.83 29.84 -11.49
N ARG A 314 -14.80 29.23 -10.84
CA ARG A 314 -14.60 28.18 -9.83
C ARG A 314 -14.49 26.85 -10.57
N SER A 315 -13.40 26.11 -10.40
CA SER A 315 -13.14 24.92 -11.21
C SER A 315 -12.69 23.72 -10.38
N ILE A 316 -13.24 22.56 -10.70
CA ILE A 316 -12.97 21.28 -10.03
C ILE A 316 -12.51 20.27 -11.07
N GLY A 317 -11.33 19.69 -10.85
CA GLY A 317 -10.79 18.60 -11.66
C GLY A 317 -10.99 17.29 -10.93
N VAL A 318 -11.72 16.35 -11.52
CA VAL A 318 -12.03 15.05 -10.93
C VAL A 318 -11.22 13.98 -11.66
N LEU A 319 -10.34 13.29 -10.96
CA LEU A 319 -9.66 12.09 -11.47
C LEU A 319 -10.37 10.85 -10.93
N VAL A 320 -10.98 10.08 -11.83
CA VAL A 320 -11.60 8.78 -11.50
C VAL A 320 -10.65 7.67 -11.92
N ALA A 321 -10.29 6.80 -10.97
CA ALA A 321 -9.48 5.60 -11.21
C ALA A 321 -10.30 4.35 -10.91
N SER A 322 -10.57 3.56 -11.94
CA SER A 322 -11.39 2.34 -11.87
C SER A 322 -11.10 1.46 -13.08
N LEU A 323 -11.21 0.14 -12.89
CA LEU A 323 -11.21 -0.81 -14.01
C LEU A 323 -12.43 -0.55 -14.92
N LYS A 324 -13.63 -0.45 -14.32
CA LYS A 324 -14.86 -0.26 -15.08
C LYS A 324 -15.07 1.20 -15.47
N ARG A 325 -15.30 1.44 -16.77
CA ARG A 325 -15.60 2.76 -17.34
C ARG A 325 -16.91 3.36 -16.83
N THR A 326 -17.90 2.51 -16.54
CA THR A 326 -19.26 2.92 -16.14
C THR A 326 -19.24 3.98 -15.03
N TYR A 327 -18.35 3.84 -14.06
CA TYR A 327 -18.24 4.78 -12.94
C TYR A 327 -17.79 6.17 -13.37
N GLN A 328 -16.80 6.25 -14.28
CA GLN A 328 -16.37 7.52 -14.85
C GLN A 328 -17.50 8.15 -15.67
N ASP A 329 -18.10 7.38 -16.58
CA ASP A 329 -19.14 7.87 -17.48
C ASP A 329 -20.34 8.40 -16.67
N ALA A 330 -20.75 7.70 -15.61
CA ALA A 330 -21.83 8.13 -14.73
C ALA A 330 -21.56 9.47 -14.03
N ILE A 331 -20.34 9.67 -13.50
CA ILE A 331 -19.95 10.93 -12.84
C ILE A 331 -19.82 12.04 -13.88
N HIS A 332 -19.16 11.76 -15.02
CA HIS A 332 -19.00 12.70 -16.12
C HIS A 332 -20.36 13.20 -16.63
N ASP A 333 -21.24 12.29 -17.03
CA ASP A 333 -22.54 12.65 -17.59
C ASP A 333 -23.41 13.44 -16.60
N ALA A 334 -23.31 13.13 -15.29
CA ALA A 334 -24.04 13.88 -14.27
C ALA A 334 -23.65 15.38 -14.27
N TYR A 335 -22.35 15.70 -14.42
CA TYR A 335 -21.88 17.08 -14.43
C TYR A 335 -21.92 17.75 -15.82
N VAL A 336 -21.95 16.98 -16.91
CA VAL A 336 -22.16 17.51 -18.27
C VAL A 336 -23.62 17.89 -18.50
N GLU A 337 -24.56 17.09 -18.01
CA GLU A 337 -25.99 17.31 -18.21
C GLU A 337 -26.63 18.14 -17.10
N GLY A 338 -26.07 18.10 -15.88
CA GLY A 338 -26.59 18.83 -14.74
C GLY A 338 -26.06 20.27 -14.63
N VAL A 339 -26.71 21.06 -13.79
CA VAL A 339 -26.26 22.43 -13.44
C VAL A 339 -25.65 22.42 -12.02
N PRO A 340 -24.31 22.52 -11.88
CA PRO A 340 -23.65 22.55 -10.58
C PRO A 340 -24.05 23.76 -9.74
N LEU A 341 -24.45 23.53 -8.50
CA LEU A 341 -24.72 24.61 -7.56
C LEU A 341 -23.45 25.41 -7.28
N GLY A 342 -23.57 26.74 -7.22
CA GLY A 342 -22.44 27.63 -6.93
C GLY A 342 -21.57 27.98 -8.14
N GLY A 343 -21.99 27.58 -9.35
CA GLY A 343 -21.38 27.98 -10.62
C GLY A 343 -20.00 27.36 -10.87
N TYR A 344 -19.75 26.16 -10.33
CA TYR A 344 -18.51 25.43 -10.57
C TYR A 344 -18.49 24.80 -11.96
N ASP A 345 -17.34 24.91 -12.62
CA ASP A 345 -16.99 24.09 -13.77
C ASP A 345 -16.34 22.78 -13.27
N VAL A 346 -16.94 21.64 -13.59
CA VAL A 346 -16.50 20.32 -13.12
C VAL A 346 -16.05 19.48 -14.31
N ALA A 347 -14.76 19.16 -14.37
CA ALA A 347 -14.19 18.34 -15.43
C ALA A 347 -13.79 16.97 -14.89
N VAL A 348 -14.36 15.92 -15.48
CA VAL A 348 -14.11 14.54 -15.08
C VAL A 348 -13.15 13.87 -16.06
N THR A 349 -12.04 13.38 -15.55
CA THR A 349 -11.00 12.68 -16.32
C THR A 349 -10.76 11.28 -15.75
N SER A 350 -10.52 10.33 -16.64
CA SER A 350 -9.83 9.08 -16.33
C SER A 350 -8.69 8.88 -17.33
N LEU A 351 -7.60 8.26 -16.88
CA LEU A 351 -6.52 7.86 -17.79
C LEU A 351 -6.81 6.53 -18.48
N SER A 352 -7.70 5.71 -17.92
CA SER A 352 -7.96 4.37 -18.44
C SER A 352 -9.31 3.79 -18.04
N HIS A 353 -9.64 2.70 -18.71
CA HIS A 353 -10.75 1.82 -18.39
C HIS A 353 -10.33 0.45 -18.91
N GLU A 354 -10.17 -0.51 -18.02
CA GLU A 354 -9.77 -1.86 -18.35
C GLU A 354 -10.93 -2.79 -18.02
N SER A 355 -11.43 -3.55 -19.00
CA SER A 355 -12.58 -4.44 -18.82
C SER A 355 -12.35 -5.55 -17.77
N GLY A 356 -11.13 -5.68 -17.25
CA GLY A 356 -10.75 -6.56 -16.16
C GLY A 356 -9.27 -6.35 -15.77
N GLN A 357 -8.90 -6.85 -14.60
CA GLN A 357 -7.51 -6.86 -14.12
C GLN A 357 -6.77 -8.04 -14.75
N THR A 358 -5.65 -7.79 -15.44
CA THR A 358 -4.70 -8.83 -15.87
C THR A 358 -3.38 -8.68 -15.12
N TYR A 359 -2.99 -9.75 -14.42
CA TYR A 359 -1.81 -9.74 -13.57
C TYR A 359 -0.53 -9.86 -14.41
N GLY A 360 0.48 -9.06 -14.09
CA GLY A 360 1.81 -9.14 -14.72
C GLY A 360 1.94 -8.48 -16.10
N GLU A 361 0.88 -7.86 -16.63
CA GLU A 361 1.00 -7.08 -17.87
C GLU A 361 1.67 -5.72 -17.62
N GLU A 362 2.85 -5.52 -18.20
CA GLU A 362 3.67 -4.30 -17.99
C GLU A 362 2.87 -3.00 -18.18
N ARG A 363 2.03 -2.94 -19.22
CA ARG A 363 1.20 -1.75 -19.50
C ARG A 363 0.17 -1.46 -18.40
N GLN A 364 -0.46 -2.49 -17.84
CA GLN A 364 -1.43 -2.32 -16.75
C GLN A 364 -0.72 -1.86 -15.47
N LEU A 365 0.47 -2.39 -15.19
CA LEU A 365 1.29 -1.97 -14.05
C LEU A 365 1.74 -0.50 -14.19
N GLU A 366 2.23 -0.10 -15.37
CA GLU A 366 2.61 1.29 -15.66
C GLU A 366 1.45 2.25 -15.42
N LEU A 367 0.27 1.90 -15.94
CA LEU A 367 -0.94 2.69 -15.80
C LEU A 367 -1.43 2.78 -14.35
N ALA A 368 -1.47 1.65 -13.65
CA ALA A 368 -1.84 1.61 -12.23
C ALA A 368 -0.90 2.48 -11.38
N LEU A 369 0.42 2.42 -11.63
CA LEU A 369 1.38 3.25 -10.92
C LEU A 369 1.14 4.75 -11.21
N LYS A 370 0.87 5.11 -12.47
CA LYS A 370 0.56 6.49 -12.85
C LYS A 370 -0.64 7.04 -12.11
N GLU A 371 -1.73 6.27 -12.09
CA GLU A 371 -2.97 6.66 -11.42
C GLU A 371 -2.79 6.78 -9.90
N MET A 372 -2.08 5.84 -9.25
CA MET A 372 -1.74 5.96 -7.81
C MET A 372 -1.00 7.26 -7.50
N TRP A 373 -0.01 7.64 -8.31
CA TRP A 373 0.72 8.90 -8.14
C TRP A 373 -0.18 10.12 -8.37
N LEU A 374 -1.00 10.13 -9.41
CA LEU A 374 -1.89 11.25 -9.71
C LEU A 374 -2.95 11.46 -8.62
N LEU A 375 -3.54 10.38 -8.13
CA LEU A 375 -4.47 10.40 -7.00
C LEU A 375 -3.80 10.97 -5.74
N SER A 376 -2.55 10.57 -5.45
CA SER A 376 -1.80 11.08 -4.29
C SER A 376 -1.53 12.59 -4.33
N MET A 377 -1.71 13.23 -5.49
CA MET A 377 -1.52 14.67 -5.71
C MET A 377 -2.84 15.47 -5.72
N CYS A 378 -3.98 14.82 -5.47
CA CYS A 378 -5.28 15.48 -5.34
C CYS A 378 -5.44 16.19 -3.98
N ASP A 379 -6.29 17.22 -3.93
CA ASP A 379 -6.60 17.98 -2.71
C ASP A 379 -7.65 17.30 -1.84
N LEU A 380 -8.32 16.29 -2.37
CA LEU A 380 -9.29 15.46 -1.69
C LEU A 380 -9.23 14.07 -2.33
N LEU A 381 -9.24 13.01 -1.51
CA LEU A 381 -9.14 11.65 -2.01
C LEU A 381 -10.22 10.76 -1.40
N LEU A 382 -11.00 10.13 -2.26
CA LEU A 382 -11.95 9.07 -1.95
C LEU A 382 -11.34 7.75 -2.43
N VAL A 383 -11.26 6.74 -1.55
CA VAL A 383 -10.70 5.42 -1.88
C VAL A 383 -11.65 4.32 -1.49
N SER A 384 -11.76 3.27 -2.30
CA SER A 384 -12.60 2.13 -1.94
C SER A 384 -12.02 1.37 -0.77
N ASP A 385 -12.88 1.04 0.19
CA ASP A 385 -12.56 0.21 1.35
C ASP A 385 -11.85 -1.09 0.93
N SER A 386 -10.79 -1.47 1.65
CA SER A 386 -9.93 -2.65 1.35
C SER A 386 -9.17 -2.61 0.01
N SER A 387 -9.20 -1.51 -0.74
CA SER A 387 -8.42 -1.38 -1.97
C SER A 387 -6.97 -1.02 -1.66
N THR A 388 -6.05 -1.98 -1.83
CA THR A 388 -4.60 -1.72 -1.71
C THR A 388 -4.10 -0.66 -2.69
N PHE A 389 -4.76 -0.51 -3.84
CA PHE A 389 -4.51 0.58 -4.78
C PHE A 389 -4.81 1.94 -4.15
N GLY A 390 -5.96 2.05 -3.49
CA GLY A 390 -6.36 3.25 -2.76
C GLY A 390 -5.43 3.54 -1.58
N TYR A 391 -5.04 2.50 -0.83
CA TYR A 391 -4.08 2.61 0.26
C TYR A 391 -2.71 3.12 -0.23
N MET A 392 -2.23 2.68 -1.39
CA MET A 392 -1.00 3.20 -1.97
C MET A 392 -1.10 4.70 -2.29
N ALA A 393 -2.19 5.15 -2.92
CA ALA A 393 -2.39 6.56 -3.22
C ALA A 393 -2.46 7.43 -1.94
N ALA A 394 -3.23 6.99 -0.95
CA ALA A 394 -3.37 7.67 0.33
C ALA A 394 -2.07 7.69 1.14
N GLY A 395 -1.35 6.57 1.18
CA GLY A 395 -0.05 6.45 1.83
C GLY A 395 1.02 7.33 1.17
N LEU A 396 1.06 7.37 -0.17
CA LEU A 396 1.94 8.29 -0.91
C LEU A 396 1.64 9.75 -0.60
N ALA A 397 0.37 10.11 -0.39
CA ALA A 397 -0.04 11.46 0.03
C ALA A 397 0.32 11.73 1.51
N GLY A 398 0.22 10.71 2.36
CA GLY A 398 0.34 10.85 3.82
C GLY A 398 -0.80 11.64 4.44
N VAL A 399 -1.99 11.57 3.82
CA VAL A 399 -3.19 12.32 4.21
C VAL A 399 -4.36 11.36 4.27
N SER A 400 -5.17 11.49 5.33
CA SER A 400 -6.36 10.68 5.56
C SER A 400 -7.33 10.76 4.38
N PRO A 401 -7.61 9.65 3.67
CA PRO A 401 -8.62 9.60 2.64
C PRO A 401 -10.01 9.43 3.25
N PHE A 402 -11.03 9.66 2.42
CA PHE A 402 -12.39 9.18 2.67
C PHE A 402 -12.51 7.75 2.16
N SER A 403 -12.74 6.82 3.08
CA SER A 403 -12.93 5.40 2.81
C SER A 403 -14.35 5.18 2.32
N LEU A 404 -14.51 4.94 1.02
CA LEU A 404 -15.76 4.62 0.35
C LEU A 404 -16.19 3.21 0.72
N ASN A 405 -17.32 3.14 1.41
CA ASN A 405 -17.94 1.87 1.74
C ASN A 405 -18.65 1.32 0.49
N VAL A 406 -17.91 0.57 -0.32
CA VAL A 406 -18.43 -0.15 -1.48
C VAL A 406 -19.04 -1.48 -1.01
N VAL A 407 -20.28 -1.39 -0.53
CA VAL A 407 -21.03 -2.53 -0.01
C VAL A 407 -21.21 -3.61 -1.06
N ARG A 408 -20.94 -4.87 -0.68
CA ARG A 408 -21.24 -6.04 -1.51
C ARG A 408 -22.66 -6.51 -1.25
N ARG A 409 -23.31 -6.98 -2.30
CA ARG A 409 -24.58 -7.70 -2.16
C ARG A 409 -24.30 -9.09 -1.60
N MET A 410 -24.86 -9.41 -0.44
CA MET A 410 -24.83 -10.76 0.16
C MET A 410 -26.27 -11.25 0.35
N ASN A 411 -26.60 -12.43 -0.18
CA ASN A 411 -27.92 -13.07 -0.01
C ASN A 411 -29.10 -12.10 -0.22
N SER A 412 -29.09 -11.37 -1.35
CA SER A 412 -30.08 -10.35 -1.74
C SER A 412 -30.17 -9.05 -0.93
N ASP A 413 -29.42 -8.93 0.17
CA ASP A 413 -29.29 -7.71 0.97
C ASP A 413 -27.91 -7.05 0.78
N TRP A 414 -27.82 -5.74 1.03
CA TRP A 414 -26.57 -5.00 1.01
C TRP A 414 -25.88 -5.12 2.38
N ASP A 415 -24.65 -5.67 2.42
CA ASP A 415 -23.84 -5.74 3.64
C ASP A 415 -23.41 -4.34 4.11
N GLY A 416 -24.17 -3.75 5.04
CA GLY A 416 -23.90 -2.38 5.51
C GLY A 416 -25.09 -1.44 5.44
N ASN A 417 -26.32 -1.96 5.40
CA ASN A 417 -27.52 -1.17 5.72
C ASN A 417 -27.29 -0.39 7.02
N GLY A 418 -27.29 0.95 6.93
CA GLY A 418 -27.07 1.87 8.06
C GLY A 418 -25.63 2.36 8.26
N ARG A 419 -24.65 1.92 7.45
CA ARG A 419 -23.30 2.50 7.45
C ARG A 419 -23.25 3.74 6.54
N PRO A 420 -22.53 4.80 6.93
CA PRO A 420 -22.39 5.99 6.10
C PRO A 420 -21.67 5.64 4.79
N GLU A 421 -21.90 6.45 3.76
CA GLU A 421 -21.39 6.24 2.41
C GLU A 421 -19.87 6.23 2.35
N CYS A 422 -19.25 7.07 3.17
CA CYS A 422 -17.82 7.04 3.44
C CYS A 422 -17.47 7.66 4.79
N GLU A 423 -16.27 7.38 5.28
CA GLU A 423 -15.74 7.97 6.51
C GLU A 423 -14.28 8.36 6.34
N ILE A 424 -13.81 9.37 7.08
CA ILE A 424 -12.39 9.70 7.13
C ILE A 424 -11.65 8.54 7.81
N THR A 425 -10.63 8.00 7.14
CA THR A 425 -9.79 6.90 7.68
C THR A 425 -8.33 7.34 7.85
N THR A 426 -7.51 6.44 8.36
CA THR A 426 -6.06 6.63 8.47
C THR A 426 -5.39 6.52 7.08
N PRO A 427 -4.32 7.29 6.81
CA PRO A 427 -3.53 7.14 5.59
C PRO A 427 -2.72 5.83 5.55
N GLU A 428 -2.60 5.13 6.68
CA GLU A 428 -1.88 3.86 6.75
C GLU A 428 -2.77 2.69 6.29
N PRO A 429 -2.24 1.77 5.47
CA PRO A 429 -2.98 0.61 5.00
C PRO A 429 -3.34 -0.37 6.12
N CYS A 430 -4.44 -1.07 5.89
CA CYS A 430 -4.82 -2.21 6.67
C CYS A 430 -3.99 -3.45 6.36
N TYR A 431 -3.55 -4.17 7.40
CA TYR A 431 -3.09 -5.55 7.28
C TYR A 431 -4.30 -6.48 7.31
N LEU A 432 -4.73 -6.97 6.14
CA LEU A 432 -6.02 -7.67 6.02
C LEU A 432 -5.94 -9.16 6.34
N SER A 433 -4.77 -9.80 6.29
CA SER A 433 -4.61 -11.27 6.39
C SER A 433 -4.90 -11.91 7.76
N MET A 434 -5.52 -11.19 8.70
CA MET A 434 -6.07 -11.75 9.95
C MET A 434 -7.58 -12.05 9.78
N LEU A 435 -7.95 -12.68 8.67
CA LEU A 435 -9.34 -12.83 8.24
C LEU A 435 -10.10 -13.89 9.04
N GLU A 436 -9.45 -14.97 9.47
CA GLU A 436 -10.09 -15.97 10.31
C GLU A 436 -10.04 -15.59 11.80
N PRO A 437 -11.09 -15.87 12.60
CA PRO A 437 -11.07 -15.61 14.04
C PRO A 437 -9.88 -16.24 14.78
N GLN A 438 -9.37 -17.37 14.28
CA GLN A 438 -8.18 -18.06 14.82
C GLN A 438 -6.88 -17.32 14.46
N GLN A 439 -6.84 -16.59 13.35
CA GLN A 439 -5.72 -15.74 12.92
C GLN A 439 -5.75 -14.34 13.55
N GLN A 440 -6.84 -13.97 14.22
CA GLN A 440 -6.94 -12.73 15.03
C GLN A 440 -6.27 -12.85 16.40
N GLN A 441 -5.51 -13.91 16.64
CA GLN A 441 -4.72 -14.08 17.86
C GLN A 441 -3.28 -14.43 17.48
N ILE A 442 -2.34 -13.73 18.10
CA ILE A 442 -0.92 -14.06 17.98
C ILE A 442 -0.59 -15.05 19.09
N GLN A 443 -0.19 -16.27 18.69
CA GLN A 443 0.23 -17.31 19.61
C GLN A 443 1.75 -17.45 19.60
N CYS A 444 2.40 -16.87 20.62
CA CYS A 444 3.85 -17.00 20.79
C CYS A 444 4.23 -18.31 21.50
N PRO A 445 5.39 -18.92 21.16
CA PRO A 445 5.79 -20.20 21.76
C PRO A 445 5.95 -20.09 23.29
N GLY A 446 5.18 -20.91 24.02
CA GLY A 446 5.16 -20.91 25.49
C GLY A 446 4.27 -19.84 26.12
N GLU A 447 3.47 -19.12 25.33
CA GLU A 447 2.53 -18.10 25.79
C GLU A 447 1.08 -18.45 25.39
N SER A 448 0.11 -17.92 26.11
CA SER A 448 -1.29 -17.95 25.69
C SER A 448 -1.51 -17.02 24.49
N PRO A 449 -2.40 -17.36 23.55
CA PRO A 449 -2.78 -16.47 22.46
C PRO A 449 -3.27 -15.11 22.98
N LYS A 450 -2.91 -14.02 22.29
CA LYS A 450 -3.31 -12.64 22.63
C LYS A 450 -3.93 -11.95 21.42
N SER A 451 -4.92 -11.08 21.66
CA SER A 451 -5.44 -10.24 20.59
C SER A 451 -4.42 -9.16 20.22
N PRO A 452 -4.38 -8.69 18.95
CA PRO A 452 -3.46 -7.64 18.53
C PRO A 452 -3.47 -6.38 19.38
N LEU A 453 -4.66 -5.95 19.84
CA LEU A 453 -4.83 -4.73 20.64
C LEU A 453 -4.32 -4.89 22.07
N ASP A 454 -4.30 -6.12 22.59
CA ASP A 454 -3.69 -6.42 23.90
C ASP A 454 -2.16 -6.43 23.83
N ILE A 455 -1.58 -6.60 22.64
CA ILE A 455 -0.13 -6.67 22.43
C ILE A 455 0.46 -5.27 22.24
N SER A 456 -0.18 -4.44 21.41
CA SER A 456 0.33 -3.09 21.12
C SER A 456 -0.80 -2.05 21.10
N PRO A 457 -0.71 -0.98 21.91
CA PRO A 457 -1.69 0.11 21.88
C PRO A 457 -1.53 1.01 20.65
N LYS A 458 -0.55 0.76 19.78
CA LYS A 458 -0.26 1.54 18.58
C LYS A 458 -0.99 1.02 17.35
N VAL A 459 -1.78 -0.04 17.51
CA VAL A 459 -2.64 -0.57 16.45
C VAL A 459 -4.10 -0.46 16.87
N LYS A 460 -4.96 -0.40 15.87
CA LYS A 460 -6.41 -0.51 16.00
C LYS A 460 -6.95 -1.45 14.93
N TYR A 461 -8.19 -1.89 15.10
CA TYR A 461 -8.87 -2.61 14.04
C TYR A 461 -9.07 -1.72 12.82
N CYS A 462 -9.00 -2.35 11.66
CA CYS A 462 -9.31 -1.68 10.41
C CYS A 462 -10.73 -1.11 10.41
N PRO A 463 -10.88 0.17 9.99
CA PRO A 463 -12.20 0.76 9.79
C PRO A 463 -13.05 -0.11 8.86
N ASN A 464 -14.35 -0.14 9.10
CA ASN A 464 -15.38 -0.82 8.30
C ASN A 464 -15.37 -2.36 8.31
N PHE A 465 -14.28 -3.04 8.63
CA PHE A 465 -14.25 -4.51 8.59
C PHE A 465 -14.23 -5.17 9.98
N ASN A 466 -13.77 -4.46 11.03
CA ASN A 466 -13.50 -5.04 12.36
C ASN A 466 -12.63 -6.30 12.33
N ILE A 467 -11.87 -6.51 11.25
CA ILE A 467 -10.91 -7.57 11.02
C ILE A 467 -9.66 -6.95 10.41
N GLY A 468 -8.50 -7.54 10.66
CA GLY A 468 -7.22 -6.92 10.33
C GLY A 468 -6.87 -5.74 11.25
N VAL A 469 -5.64 -5.27 11.12
CA VAL A 469 -5.09 -4.21 11.98
C VAL A 469 -4.43 -3.10 11.16
N VAL A 470 -4.47 -1.89 11.69
CA VAL A 470 -3.85 -0.71 11.10
C VAL A 470 -3.15 0.10 12.18
N LEU A 471 -2.13 0.88 11.80
CA LEU A 471 -1.46 1.81 12.71
C LEU A 471 -2.40 2.91 13.19
N ASP A 472 -2.34 3.18 14.49
CA ASP A 472 -3.01 4.33 15.08
C ASP A 472 -2.13 5.57 14.96
N VAL A 473 -2.31 6.27 13.84
CA VAL A 473 -1.58 7.48 13.46
C VAL A 473 -1.96 8.64 14.41
N PRO A 474 -0.99 9.25 15.13
CA PRO A 474 -1.26 10.40 15.98
C PRO A 474 -1.52 11.64 15.11
N ASN A 475 -2.62 12.35 15.38
CA ASN A 475 -2.99 13.59 14.70
C ASN A 475 -2.90 13.48 13.16
N PRO A 476 -3.64 12.55 12.53
CA PRO A 476 -3.53 12.32 11.09
C PRO A 476 -3.92 13.59 10.35
N LYS A 477 -3.12 13.96 9.35
CA LYS A 477 -3.42 15.11 8.49
C LYS A 477 -4.72 14.84 7.75
N GLN A 478 -5.68 15.73 7.90
CA GLN A 478 -6.93 15.73 7.14
C GLN A 478 -6.81 16.70 5.96
N TYR A 479 -7.58 16.48 4.89
CA TYR A 479 -7.54 17.36 3.71
C TYR A 479 -7.90 18.83 4.01
N GLU A 480 -8.67 19.11 5.07
CA GLU A 480 -8.92 20.47 5.57
C GLU A 480 -7.64 21.21 6.04
N SER A 481 -6.52 20.49 6.20
CA SER A 481 -5.23 21.02 6.64
C SER A 481 -4.23 21.35 5.52
N PHE A 482 -4.60 21.28 4.24
CA PHE A 482 -3.82 21.87 3.13
C PHE A 482 -3.92 23.42 3.10
N LYS A 483 -3.85 24.06 4.28
CA LYS A 483 -3.40 25.44 4.36
C LYS A 483 -1.89 25.46 4.18
N ARG A 484 -1.47 25.76 2.95
CA ARG A 484 -0.25 26.51 2.59
C ARG A 484 1.03 26.13 3.35
N THR A 485 1.90 25.38 2.68
CA THR A 485 3.34 25.66 2.64
C THR A 485 3.87 25.34 1.26
#